data_AF-A0A7J3QHL2-F1
#
_entry.id   AF-A0A7J3QHL2-F1
#
_cell.length_a   1.000
_cell.length_b   1.000
_cell.length_c   1.000
_cell.angle_alpha   90.00
_cell.angle_beta   90.00
_cell.angle_gamma   90.00
#
_symmetry.space_group_name_H-M   'P 1'
#
loop_
_entity.id
_entity.type
_entity.pdbx_description
1 polymer ?
#
loop_
_entity_poly.entity_id
_entity_poly.type
_entity_poly.pdbx_seq_one_letter_code
_entity_poly.pdbx_strand_id
1 'polypeptide(L)'
;MTIEELWQLLVPILIFVGFVAAGYILRFVLTVFISKLTQKTRSGDVILGAIRTPIVVIFLVVGVAAALPRTTFVPAQIERYLPVIASVAIILIAAVVVVRIIKGILEYYGQTRPSMKTLVPILSKIGNILVYFIALILILNTLGINVTALVAGMGIVGIAVAFALQETLSQFFAGMYIIMDRPIRVGDYIRLESGQEGYVIDIGWRGTKIRELPNN
;
A
#
# COMPACT_ATOMS: atom_id res chain seq x y z
N MET A 1 -31.01 -29.18 -30.08
CA MET A 1 -29.83 -28.99 -29.23
C MET A 1 -29.02 -30.28 -29.26
N THR A 2 -27.88 -30.28 -29.94
CA THR A 2 -26.99 -31.45 -29.95
C THR A 2 -26.27 -31.57 -28.61
N ILE A 3 -25.78 -32.76 -28.26
CA ILE A 3 -25.01 -32.99 -27.02
C ILE A 3 -23.79 -32.05 -26.98
N GLU A 4 -23.22 -31.74 -28.14
CA GLU A 4 -22.07 -30.86 -28.32
C GLU A 4 -22.41 -29.38 -28.04
N GLU A 5 -23.56 -28.89 -28.52
CA GLU A 5 -24.08 -27.56 -28.17
C GLU A 5 -24.36 -27.42 -26.66
N LEU A 6 -24.83 -28.49 -26.02
CA LEU A 6 -25.05 -28.54 -24.57
C LEU A 6 -23.73 -28.38 -23.81
N TRP A 7 -22.67 -29.09 -24.20
CA TRP A 7 -21.35 -28.98 -23.57
C TRP A 7 -20.70 -27.60 -23.75
N GLN A 8 -20.86 -26.99 -24.92
CA GLN A 8 -20.35 -25.64 -25.20
C GLN A 8 -21.01 -24.55 -24.32
N LEU A 9 -22.25 -24.76 -23.89
CA LEU A 9 -22.93 -23.87 -22.95
C LEU A 9 -22.63 -24.21 -21.48
N LEU A 10 -22.56 -25.49 -21.13
CA LEU A 10 -22.39 -25.92 -19.74
C LEU A 10 -20.99 -25.62 -19.18
N VAL A 11 -19.92 -25.82 -19.97
CA VAL A 11 -18.54 -25.66 -19.49
C VAL A 11 -18.23 -24.21 -19.05
N PRO A 12 -18.53 -23.16 -19.84
CA PRO A 12 -18.33 -21.77 -19.42
C PRO A 12 -19.15 -21.39 -18.18
N ILE A 13 -20.39 -21.89 -18.09
CA ILE A 13 -21.27 -21.65 -16.94
C ILE A 13 -20.67 -22.27 -15.68
N LEU A 14 -20.22 -23.53 -15.74
CA LEU A 14 -19.60 -24.21 -14.60
C LEU A 14 -18.32 -23.49 -14.14
N ILE A 15 -17.50 -23.02 -15.07
CA ILE A 15 -16.29 -22.26 -14.75
C ILE A 15 -16.65 -20.94 -14.07
N PHE A 16 -17.59 -20.17 -14.65
CA PHE A 16 -18.05 -18.92 -14.07
C PHE A 16 -18.60 -19.12 -12.65
N VAL A 17 -19.49 -20.09 -12.48
CA VAL A 17 -20.08 -20.45 -11.18
C VAL A 17 -18.99 -20.90 -10.20
N GLY A 18 -18.01 -21.67 -10.66
CA GLY A 18 -16.86 -22.10 -9.86
C GLY A 18 -16.03 -20.93 -9.33
N PHE A 19 -15.72 -19.95 -10.18
CA PHE A 19 -15.00 -18.74 -9.76
C PHE A 19 -15.83 -17.89 -8.78
N VAL A 20 -17.13 -17.71 -9.05
CA VAL A 20 -18.02 -16.96 -8.14
C VAL A 20 -18.09 -17.66 -6.78
N ALA A 21 -18.29 -18.99 -6.76
CA ALA A 21 -18.31 -19.79 -5.55
C ALA A 21 -16.97 -19.69 -4.79
N ALA A 22 -15.84 -19.82 -5.49
CA ALA A 22 -14.52 -19.64 -4.90
C ALA A 22 -14.34 -18.24 -4.30
N GLY A 23 -14.83 -17.19 -4.95
CA GLY A 23 -14.81 -15.83 -4.42
C GLY A 23 -15.62 -15.67 -3.13
N TYR A 24 -16.81 -16.28 -3.04
CA TYR A 24 -17.62 -16.29 -1.82
C TYR A 24 -17.01 -17.14 -0.71
N ILE A 25 -16.44 -18.31 -1.05
CA ILE A 25 -15.72 -19.18 -0.10
C ILE A 25 -14.51 -18.42 0.45
N LEU A 26 -13.71 -17.79 -0.40
CA LEU A 26 -12.53 -17.04 0.04
C LEU A 26 -12.94 -15.84 0.90
N ARG A 27 -14.02 -15.13 0.53
CA ARG A 27 -14.61 -14.08 1.38
C ARG A 27 -15.00 -14.63 2.75
N PHE A 28 -15.64 -15.80 2.81
CA PHE A 28 -16.05 -16.46 4.05
C PHE A 28 -14.82 -16.85 4.88
N VAL A 29 -13.84 -17.54 4.28
CA VAL A 29 -12.59 -17.96 4.92
C VAL A 29 -11.82 -16.76 5.46
N LEU A 30 -11.63 -15.70 4.66
CA LEU A 30 -10.96 -14.47 5.12
C LEU A 30 -11.69 -13.83 6.29
N THR A 31 -13.03 -13.79 6.23
CA THR A 31 -13.83 -13.24 7.32
C THR A 31 -13.62 -14.07 8.59
N VAL A 32 -13.71 -15.39 8.52
CA VAL A 32 -13.59 -16.30 9.69
C VAL A 32 -12.17 -16.38 10.23
N PHE A 33 -11.16 -16.46 9.36
CA PHE A 33 -9.76 -16.61 9.75
C PHE A 33 -9.19 -15.31 10.30
N ILE A 34 -9.45 -14.19 9.63
CA ILE A 34 -8.96 -12.88 10.09
C ILE A 34 -9.82 -12.37 11.25
N SER A 35 -11.12 -12.69 11.35
CA SER A 35 -11.86 -12.40 12.60
C SER A 35 -11.27 -13.16 13.78
N LYS A 36 -10.79 -14.40 13.60
CA LYS A 36 -10.13 -15.15 14.67
C LYS A 36 -8.77 -14.57 15.05
N LEU A 37 -7.99 -14.07 14.09
CA LEU A 37 -6.66 -13.50 14.36
C LEU A 37 -6.71 -12.04 14.82
N THR A 38 -7.73 -11.27 14.44
CA THR A 38 -7.69 -9.80 14.49
C THR A 38 -8.82 -9.15 15.28
N GLN A 39 -9.77 -9.91 15.86
CA GLN A 39 -10.81 -9.36 16.75
C GLN A 39 -10.29 -8.63 18.00
N LYS A 40 -8.99 -8.69 18.32
CA LYS A 40 -8.38 -7.90 19.40
C LYS A 40 -7.91 -6.50 18.99
N THR A 41 -7.89 -6.15 17.69
CA THR A 41 -7.32 -4.88 17.21
C THR A 41 -8.25 -4.18 16.21
N ARG A 42 -8.74 -2.99 16.55
CA ARG A 42 -9.68 -2.16 15.73
C ARG A 42 -9.19 -1.85 14.31
N SER A 43 -7.88 -1.89 14.04
CA SER A 43 -7.28 -1.76 12.70
C SER A 43 -7.57 -2.97 11.79
N GLY A 44 -7.76 -4.16 12.38
CA GLY A 44 -8.07 -5.38 11.65
C GLY A 44 -9.40 -5.33 10.92
N ASP A 45 -10.42 -4.76 11.56
CA ASP A 45 -11.75 -4.60 10.99
C ASP A 45 -11.74 -3.69 9.76
N VAL A 46 -10.88 -2.67 9.77
CA VAL A 46 -10.72 -1.73 8.66
C VAL A 46 -10.06 -2.41 7.45
N ILE A 47 -8.98 -3.18 7.69
CA ILE A 47 -8.31 -3.95 6.64
C ILE A 47 -9.26 -5.01 6.06
N LEU A 48 -9.99 -5.71 6.94
CA LEU A 48 -10.99 -6.70 6.55
C LEU A 48 -12.09 -6.10 5.67
N GLY A 49 -12.66 -4.96 6.09
CA GLY A 49 -13.69 -4.26 5.32
C GLY A 49 -13.19 -3.80 3.96
N ALA A 50 -11.92 -3.38 3.86
CA ALA A 50 -11.31 -2.94 2.61
C ALA A 50 -11.12 -4.08 1.60
N ILE A 51 -10.82 -5.31 2.06
CA ILE A 51 -10.52 -6.47 1.19
C ILE A 51 -11.79 -7.28 0.86
N ARG A 52 -12.73 -7.39 1.80
CA ARG A 52 -13.86 -8.33 1.73
C ARG A 52 -14.81 -8.11 0.55
N THR A 53 -15.09 -6.87 0.20
CA THR A 53 -15.99 -6.54 -0.93
C THR A 53 -15.31 -6.73 -2.28
N PRO A 54 -14.11 -6.17 -2.53
CA PRO A 54 -13.44 -6.31 -3.82
C PRO A 54 -12.98 -7.71 -4.16
N ILE A 55 -12.78 -8.62 -3.19
CA ILE A 55 -12.38 -9.99 -3.52
C ILE A 55 -13.42 -10.72 -4.37
N VAL A 56 -14.71 -10.54 -4.07
CA VAL A 56 -15.79 -11.14 -4.86
C VAL A 56 -15.81 -10.54 -6.27
N VAL A 57 -15.55 -9.23 -6.37
CA VAL A 57 -15.49 -8.54 -7.66
C VAL A 57 -14.31 -9.02 -8.50
N ILE A 58 -13.13 -9.24 -7.91
CA ILE A 58 -11.97 -9.79 -8.61
C ILE A 58 -12.28 -11.20 -9.14
N PHE A 59 -12.83 -12.07 -8.29
CA PHE A 59 -13.20 -13.42 -8.71
C PHE A 59 -14.29 -13.42 -9.78
N LEU A 60 -15.23 -12.47 -9.73
CA LEU A 60 -16.21 -12.27 -10.78
C LEU A 60 -15.52 -11.86 -12.10
N VAL A 61 -14.63 -10.86 -12.07
CA VAL A 61 -13.89 -10.41 -13.26
C VAL A 61 -13.04 -11.53 -13.86
N VAL A 62 -12.32 -12.29 -13.04
CA VAL A 62 -11.53 -13.45 -13.47
C VAL A 62 -12.44 -14.55 -14.04
N GLY A 63 -13.56 -14.83 -13.37
CA GLY A 63 -14.54 -15.81 -13.82
C GLY A 63 -15.12 -15.47 -15.19
N VAL A 64 -15.48 -14.20 -15.42
CA VAL A 64 -15.94 -13.70 -16.72
C VAL A 64 -14.83 -13.83 -17.77
N ALA A 65 -13.62 -13.36 -17.45
CA ALA A 65 -12.48 -13.41 -18.38
C ALA A 65 -12.07 -14.84 -18.75
N ALA A 66 -12.25 -15.80 -17.85
CA ALA A 66 -12.00 -17.21 -18.09
C ALA A 66 -13.16 -17.89 -18.83
N ALA A 67 -14.41 -17.54 -18.55
CA ALA A 67 -15.57 -18.19 -19.14
C ALA A 67 -15.83 -17.73 -20.59
N LEU A 68 -15.69 -16.43 -20.88
CA LEU A 68 -16.07 -15.85 -22.16
C LEU A 68 -15.35 -16.44 -23.39
N PRO A 69 -14.02 -16.67 -23.41
CA PRO A 69 -13.33 -17.28 -24.55
C PRO A 69 -13.70 -18.74 -24.81
N ARG A 70 -14.42 -19.39 -23.89
CA ARG A 70 -14.91 -20.76 -24.06
C ARG A 70 -16.30 -20.82 -24.68
N THR A 71 -16.92 -19.66 -24.90
CA THR A 71 -18.22 -19.55 -25.55
C THR A 71 -18.03 -19.26 -27.03
N THR A 72 -18.86 -19.85 -27.89
CA THR A 72 -18.86 -19.58 -29.34
C THR A 72 -19.44 -18.20 -29.71
N PHE A 73 -19.97 -17.48 -28.72
CA PHE A 73 -20.61 -16.18 -28.90
C PHE A 73 -19.63 -15.02 -29.03
N VAL A 74 -18.36 -15.19 -28.64
CA VAL A 74 -17.36 -14.13 -28.67
C VAL A 74 -16.52 -14.26 -29.95
N PRO A 75 -16.49 -13.23 -30.81
CA PRO A 75 -15.59 -13.22 -31.97
C PRO A 75 -14.12 -13.26 -31.53
N ALA A 76 -13.29 -14.02 -32.25
CA ALA A 76 -11.85 -14.18 -31.95
C ALA A 76 -11.09 -12.83 -31.83
N GLN A 77 -11.57 -11.78 -32.50
CA GLN A 77 -11.00 -10.43 -32.39
C GLN A 77 -11.17 -9.83 -30.99
N ILE A 78 -12.28 -10.12 -30.30
CA ILE A 78 -12.58 -9.62 -28.95
C ILE A 78 -11.84 -10.45 -27.88
N GLU A 79 -11.66 -11.75 -28.13
CA GLU A 79 -10.92 -12.65 -27.23
C GLU A 79 -9.51 -12.16 -26.91
N ARG A 80 -8.85 -11.51 -27.88
CA ARG A 80 -7.52 -10.95 -27.70
C ARG A 80 -7.47 -9.82 -26.64
N TYR A 81 -8.56 -9.06 -26.48
CA TYR A 81 -8.60 -7.92 -25.56
C TYR A 81 -9.16 -8.25 -24.18
N LEU A 82 -9.92 -9.35 -24.05
CA LEU A 82 -10.48 -9.83 -22.78
C LEU A 82 -9.47 -9.93 -21.62
N PRO A 83 -8.28 -10.57 -21.77
CA PRO A 83 -7.32 -10.65 -20.67
C PRO A 83 -6.72 -9.30 -20.29
N VAL A 84 -6.57 -8.38 -21.26
CA VAL A 84 -6.09 -7.02 -21.01
C VAL A 84 -7.12 -6.23 -20.21
N ILE A 85 -8.39 -6.25 -20.64
CA ILE A 85 -9.49 -5.57 -19.93
C ILE A 85 -9.63 -6.11 -18.50
N ALA A 86 -9.55 -7.43 -18.32
CA ALA A 86 -9.61 -8.06 -17.00
C ALA A 86 -8.42 -7.63 -16.13
N SER A 87 -7.21 -7.63 -16.68
CA SER A 87 -6.01 -7.19 -15.96
C SER A 87 -6.12 -5.73 -15.52
N VAL A 88 -6.57 -4.83 -16.40
CA VAL A 88 -6.78 -3.41 -16.08
C VAL A 88 -7.84 -3.26 -14.97
N ALA A 89 -8.96 -3.97 -15.07
CA ALA A 89 -10.00 -3.94 -14.03
C ALA A 89 -9.46 -4.43 -12.68
N ILE A 90 -8.69 -5.52 -12.66
CA ILE A 90 -8.07 -6.06 -11.44
C ILE A 90 -7.07 -5.06 -10.85
N ILE A 91 -6.22 -4.44 -11.67
CA ILE A 91 -5.25 -3.42 -11.22
C ILE A 91 -5.98 -2.24 -10.57
N LEU A 92 -7.06 -1.73 -11.19
CA LEU A 92 -7.85 -0.63 -10.63
C LEU A 92 -8.53 -1.01 -9.31
N ILE A 93 -9.12 -2.21 -9.23
CA ILE A 93 -9.72 -2.71 -7.99
C ILE A 93 -8.66 -2.82 -6.90
N ALA A 94 -7.49 -3.40 -7.21
CA ALA A 94 -6.37 -3.52 -6.27
C ALA A 94 -5.89 -2.14 -5.79
N ALA A 95 -5.74 -1.17 -6.68
CA ALA A 95 -5.35 0.20 -6.32
C ALA A 95 -6.34 0.83 -5.34
N VAL A 96 -7.65 0.70 -5.59
CA VAL A 96 -8.70 1.20 -4.68
C VAL A 96 -8.64 0.50 -3.32
N VAL A 97 -8.39 -0.81 -3.28
CA VAL A 97 -8.21 -1.58 -2.03
C VAL A 97 -7.03 -1.03 -1.24
N VAL A 98 -5.88 -0.89 -1.87
CA VAL A 98 -4.67 -0.40 -1.21
C VAL A 98 -4.89 1.01 -0.66
N VAL A 99 -5.52 1.91 -1.43
CA VAL A 99 -5.89 3.26 -0.98
C VAL A 99 -6.81 3.22 0.25
N ARG A 100 -7.83 2.34 0.25
CA ARG A 100 -8.74 2.19 1.39
C ARG A 100 -8.02 1.68 2.63
N ILE A 101 -7.09 0.73 2.47
CA ILE A 101 -6.26 0.21 3.56
C ILE A 101 -5.39 1.33 4.13
N ILE A 102 -4.67 2.07 3.27
CA ILE A 102 -3.81 3.18 3.70
C ILE A 102 -4.61 4.21 4.50
N LYS A 103 -5.74 4.69 3.96
CA LYS A 103 -6.61 5.65 4.66
C LYS A 103 -7.09 5.11 6.00
N GLY A 104 -7.57 3.87 5.99
CA GLY A 104 -8.09 3.22 7.18
C GLY A 104 -7.06 3.07 8.31
N ILE A 105 -5.83 2.70 7.96
CA ILE A 105 -4.71 2.62 8.91
C ILE A 105 -4.34 4.02 9.42
N LEU A 106 -4.19 4.99 8.52
CA LEU A 106 -3.80 6.36 8.90
C LEU A 106 -4.85 7.04 9.78
N GLU A 107 -6.14 6.91 9.46
CA GLU A 107 -7.24 7.44 10.27
C GLU A 107 -7.27 6.82 11.67
N TYR A 108 -7.01 5.51 11.77
CA TYR A 108 -6.89 4.84 13.07
C TYR A 108 -5.76 5.43 13.93
N TYR A 109 -4.58 5.65 13.35
CA TYR A 109 -3.48 6.30 14.08
C TYR A 109 -3.76 7.78 14.39
N GLY A 110 -4.48 8.49 13.52
CA GLY A 110 -4.92 9.86 13.76
C GLY A 110 -5.88 10.01 14.93
N GLN A 111 -6.76 9.02 15.15
CA GLN A 111 -7.69 9.04 16.27
C GLN A 111 -7.01 8.71 17.61
N THR A 112 -6.00 7.83 17.60
CA THR A 112 -5.29 7.39 18.81
C THR A 112 -4.17 8.34 19.24
N ARG A 113 -3.63 9.17 18.32
CA ARG A 113 -2.57 10.14 18.62
C ARG A 113 -2.93 11.53 18.09
N PRO A 114 -3.30 12.49 18.97
CA PRO A 114 -3.67 13.86 18.57
C PRO A 114 -2.61 14.56 17.71
N SER A 115 -1.33 14.28 17.98
CA SER A 115 -0.18 14.81 17.22
C SER A 115 -0.13 14.36 15.75
N MET A 116 -0.79 13.26 15.40
CA MET A 116 -0.83 12.73 14.04
C MET A 116 -1.99 13.27 13.21
N LYS A 117 -3.02 13.88 13.82
CA LYS A 117 -4.23 14.34 13.11
C LYS A 117 -3.94 15.25 11.93
N THR A 118 -2.93 16.12 12.06
CA THR A 118 -2.52 17.05 10.99
C THR A 118 -1.71 16.36 9.89
N LEU A 119 -1.02 15.26 10.20
CA LEU A 119 -0.17 14.52 9.25
C LEU A 119 -0.96 13.49 8.43
N VAL A 120 -2.01 12.90 9.00
CA VAL A 120 -2.88 11.90 8.35
C VAL A 120 -3.38 12.32 6.96
N PRO A 121 -3.95 13.51 6.74
CA PRO A 121 -4.42 13.91 5.41
C PRO A 121 -3.27 14.07 4.41
N ILE A 122 -2.10 14.54 4.85
CA ILE A 122 -0.92 14.72 4.00
C ILE A 122 -0.39 13.34 3.56
N LEU A 123 -0.16 12.43 4.52
CA LEU A 123 0.31 11.08 4.25
C LEU A 123 -0.68 10.29 3.37
N SER A 124 -1.98 10.46 3.61
CA SER A 124 -3.02 9.82 2.80
C SER A 124 -2.98 10.31 1.36
N LYS A 125 -2.82 11.63 1.13
CA LYS A 125 -2.72 12.19 -0.22
C LYS A 125 -1.47 11.68 -0.95
N ILE A 126 -0.32 11.70 -0.30
CA ILE A 126 0.94 11.19 -0.88
C ILE A 126 0.81 9.70 -1.22
N GLY A 127 0.30 8.89 -0.29
CA GLY A 127 0.08 7.47 -0.51
C GLY A 127 -0.87 7.19 -1.68
N ASN A 128 -1.97 7.95 -1.80
CA ASN A 128 -2.91 7.78 -2.91
C ASN A 128 -2.26 8.11 -4.26
N ILE A 129 -1.50 9.21 -4.34
CA ILE A 129 -0.79 9.61 -5.57
C ILE A 129 0.16 8.48 -5.99
N LEU A 130 0.97 7.96 -5.06
CA LEU A 130 1.90 6.87 -5.34
C LEU A 130 1.19 5.60 -5.83
N VAL A 131 0.09 5.20 -5.17
CA VAL A 131 -0.65 3.99 -5.55
C VAL A 131 -1.27 4.12 -6.94
N TYR A 132 -1.91 5.25 -7.24
CA TYR A 132 -2.48 5.47 -8.57
C TYR A 132 -1.41 5.59 -9.65
N PHE A 133 -0.25 6.15 -9.33
CA PHE A 133 0.87 6.23 -10.25
C PHE A 133 1.43 4.84 -10.58
N ILE A 134 1.60 3.97 -9.58
CA ILE A 134 2.00 2.57 -9.79
C ILE A 134 0.93 1.83 -10.61
N ALA A 135 -0.36 2.02 -10.30
CA ALA A 135 -1.45 1.43 -11.06
C ALA A 135 -1.43 1.85 -12.54
N LEU A 136 -1.14 3.13 -12.81
CA LEU A 136 -0.99 3.65 -14.16
C LEU A 136 0.16 2.95 -14.91
N ILE A 137 1.32 2.80 -14.28
CA ILE A 137 2.46 2.07 -14.88
C ILE A 137 2.09 0.63 -15.21
N LEU A 138 1.44 -0.07 -14.27
CA LEU A 138 1.00 -1.45 -14.49
C LEU A 138 0.01 -1.54 -15.66
N ILE A 139 -0.94 -0.60 -15.75
CA ILE A 139 -1.89 -0.53 -16.87
C ILE A 139 -1.16 -0.30 -18.19
N LEU A 140 -0.27 0.68 -18.27
CA LEU A 140 0.51 0.96 -19.49
C LEU A 140 1.32 -0.27 -19.92
N ASN A 141 1.95 -0.96 -18.97
CA ASN A 141 2.67 -2.20 -19.24
C ASN A 141 1.75 -3.32 -19.76
N THR A 142 0.53 -3.47 -19.20
CA THR A 142 -0.45 -4.45 -19.71
C THR A 142 -0.96 -4.12 -21.11
N LEU A 143 -0.93 -2.84 -21.50
CA LEU A 143 -1.26 -2.39 -22.86
C LEU A 143 -0.10 -2.58 -23.85
N GLY A 144 1.05 -3.11 -23.39
CA GLY A 144 2.25 -3.31 -24.21
C GLY A 144 3.08 -2.03 -24.42
N ILE A 145 2.79 -0.96 -23.67
CA ILE A 145 3.57 0.28 -23.74
C ILE A 145 4.83 0.08 -22.89
N ASN A 146 5.99 0.43 -23.46
CA ASN A 146 7.26 0.36 -22.74
C ASN A 146 7.28 1.41 -21.62
N VAL A 147 7.26 0.93 -20.37
CA VAL A 147 7.27 1.77 -19.17
C VAL A 147 8.68 2.04 -18.62
N THR A 148 9.74 1.52 -19.25
CA THR A 148 11.12 1.66 -18.77
C THR A 148 11.51 3.13 -18.64
N ALA A 149 11.13 3.98 -19.60
CA ALA A 149 11.40 5.41 -19.52
C ALA A 149 10.68 6.10 -18.35
N LEU A 150 9.43 5.70 -18.06
CA LEU A 150 8.67 6.22 -16.93
C LEU A 150 9.29 5.79 -15.60
N VAL A 151 9.62 4.51 -15.45
CA VAL A 151 10.26 3.96 -14.25
C VAL A 151 11.66 4.56 -14.05
N ALA A 152 12.44 4.73 -15.12
CA ALA A 152 13.74 5.39 -15.06
C ALA A 152 13.60 6.86 -14.63
N GLY A 153 12.62 7.59 -15.17
CA GLY A 153 12.29 8.96 -14.78
C GLY A 153 11.90 9.06 -13.30
N MET A 154 11.12 8.10 -12.78
CA MET A 154 10.82 8.03 -11.34
C MET A 154 12.09 7.84 -10.50
N GLY A 155 13.05 7.05 -10.97
CA GLY A 155 14.34 6.88 -10.30
C GLY A 155 15.05 8.22 -10.10
N ILE A 156 15.11 9.04 -11.16
CA ILE A 156 15.72 10.38 -11.10
C ILE A 156 14.94 11.30 -10.15
N VAL A 157 13.61 11.33 -10.23
CA VAL A 157 12.77 12.11 -9.30
C VAL A 157 12.96 11.64 -7.86
N GLY A 158 13.06 10.32 -7.63
CA GLY A 158 13.31 9.74 -6.31
C GLY A 158 14.64 10.17 -5.72
N ILE A 159 15.69 10.25 -6.55
CA ILE A 159 17.00 10.78 -6.13
C ILE A 159 16.89 12.27 -5.76
N ALA A 160 16.20 13.08 -6.57
CA ALA A 160 15.99 14.49 -6.26
C ALA A 160 15.26 14.71 -4.93
N VAL A 161 14.22 13.90 -4.65
CA VAL A 161 13.51 13.91 -3.36
C VAL A 161 14.43 13.44 -2.22
N ALA A 162 15.25 12.42 -2.45
CA ALA A 162 16.21 11.94 -1.45
C ALA A 162 17.24 13.00 -1.07
N PHE A 163 17.77 13.75 -2.05
CA PHE A 163 18.65 14.89 -1.78
C PHE A 163 17.94 16.00 -1.02
N ALA A 164 16.69 16.32 -1.37
CA ALA A 164 15.91 17.30 -0.64
C ALA A 164 15.65 16.91 0.84
N LEU A 165 15.59 15.61 1.14
CA LEU A 165 15.35 15.08 2.49
C LEU A 165 16.63 14.64 3.22
N GLN A 166 17.80 14.78 2.61
CA GLN A 166 19.06 14.24 3.11
C GLN A 166 19.37 14.72 4.54
N GLU A 167 19.25 16.03 4.80
CA GLU A 167 19.51 16.61 6.13
C GLU A 167 18.55 16.07 7.20
N THR A 168 17.26 16.00 6.86
CA THR A 168 16.23 15.49 7.78
C THR A 168 16.49 14.02 8.14
N LEU A 169 16.86 13.20 7.15
CA LEU A 169 17.22 11.80 7.38
C LEU A 169 18.50 11.68 8.23
N SER A 170 19.50 12.53 7.97
CA SER A 170 20.74 12.56 8.77
C SER A 170 20.45 12.87 10.24
N GLN A 171 19.64 13.89 10.53
CA GLN A 171 19.23 14.25 11.90
C GLN A 171 18.45 13.12 12.58
N PHE A 172 17.55 12.45 11.84
CA PHE A 172 16.79 11.31 12.35
C PHE A 172 17.70 10.13 12.72
N PHE A 173 18.63 9.75 11.85
CA PHE A 173 19.57 8.67 12.13
C PHE A 173 20.54 9.01 13.27
N ALA A 174 21.00 10.26 13.37
CA ALA A 174 21.80 10.73 14.50
C ALA A 174 21.04 10.60 15.83
N GLY A 175 19.76 11.01 15.87
CA GLY A 175 18.91 10.84 17.05
C GLY A 175 18.70 9.37 17.44
N MET A 176 18.42 8.50 16.47
CA MET A 176 18.30 7.05 16.72
C MET A 176 19.60 6.44 17.24
N TYR A 177 20.74 6.79 16.63
CA TYR A 177 22.06 6.33 17.05
C TYR A 177 22.35 6.70 18.50
N ILE A 178 22.08 7.94 18.90
CA ILE A 178 22.28 8.39 20.28
C ILE A 178 21.40 7.59 21.26
N ILE A 179 20.14 7.30 20.90
CA ILE A 179 19.22 6.56 21.75
C ILE A 179 19.62 5.08 21.89
N MET A 180 20.07 4.47 20.80
CA MET A 180 20.40 3.04 20.74
C MET A 180 21.75 2.74 21.36
N ASP A 181 22.80 3.45 20.94
CA ASP A 181 24.18 3.16 21.34
C ASP A 181 24.61 3.95 22.58
N ARG A 182 23.81 4.95 22.98
CA ARG A 182 24.03 5.80 24.17
C ARG A 182 25.49 6.29 24.30
N PRO A 183 26.10 6.85 23.23
CA PRO A 183 27.46 7.41 23.29
C PRO A 183 27.55 8.61 24.24
N ILE A 184 26.43 9.27 24.50
CA ILE A 184 26.26 10.34 25.48
C ILE A 184 25.03 10.05 26.34
N ARG A 185 25.10 10.41 27.62
CA ARG A 185 24.05 10.20 28.62
C ARG A 185 23.60 11.53 29.21
N VAL A 186 22.39 11.54 29.77
CA VAL A 186 21.90 12.68 30.57
C VAL A 186 22.83 12.86 31.77
N GLY A 187 23.32 14.07 31.96
CA GLY A 187 24.33 14.41 32.96
C GLY A 187 25.76 14.49 32.44
N ASP A 188 26.04 14.03 31.21
CA ASP A 188 27.38 14.15 30.63
C ASP A 188 27.67 15.61 30.27
N TYR A 189 28.91 16.05 30.51
CA TYR A 189 29.43 17.31 30.00
C TYR A 189 29.95 17.09 28.58
N ILE A 190 29.41 17.83 27.62
CA ILE A 190 29.79 17.71 26.21
C ILE A 190 30.17 19.07 25.64
N ARG A 191 31.12 19.05 24.70
CA ARG A 191 31.51 20.21 23.90
C ARG A 191 31.34 19.87 22.43
N LEU A 192 30.50 20.64 21.76
CA LEU A 192 30.24 20.49 20.34
C LEU A 192 31.34 21.19 19.53
N GLU A 193 31.57 20.72 18.31
CA GLU A 193 32.50 21.36 17.37
C GLU A 193 32.07 22.80 17.02
N SER A 194 30.78 23.12 17.13
CA SER A 194 30.25 24.48 16.99
C SER A 194 30.69 25.45 18.10
N GLY A 195 31.40 24.96 19.13
CA GLY A 195 31.87 25.74 20.26
C GLY A 195 30.91 25.81 21.46
N GLN A 196 29.70 25.27 21.34
CA GLN A 196 28.74 25.16 22.45
C GLN A 196 29.20 24.09 23.44
N GLU A 197 29.13 24.40 24.75
CA GLU A 197 29.51 23.47 25.81
C GLU A 197 28.53 23.51 26.98
N GLY A 198 28.35 22.37 27.64
CA GLY A 198 27.43 22.28 28.76
C GLY A 198 27.03 20.85 29.12
N TYR A 199 26.08 20.73 30.04
CA TYR A 199 25.57 19.45 30.53
C TYR A 199 24.32 19.01 29.77
N VAL A 200 24.27 17.73 29.39
CA VAL A 200 23.10 17.14 28.72
C VAL A 200 21.93 17.03 29.71
N ILE A 201 20.80 17.68 29.39
CA ILE A 201 19.60 17.70 30.24
C ILE A 201 18.57 16.66 29.78
N ASP A 202 18.44 16.48 28.47
CA ASP A 202 17.40 15.65 27.86
C ASP A 202 17.84 15.19 26.48
N ILE A 203 17.52 13.95 26.14
CA ILE A 203 17.83 13.33 24.84
C ILE A 203 16.50 12.90 24.22
N GLY A 204 16.03 13.68 23.25
CA GLY A 204 14.85 13.35 22.47
C GLY A 204 15.21 12.77 21.10
N TRP A 205 14.23 12.14 20.44
CA TRP A 205 14.41 11.57 19.09
C TRP A 205 14.62 12.63 17.99
N ARG A 206 14.34 13.92 18.27
CA ARG A 206 14.55 15.06 17.36
C ARG A 206 15.72 15.96 17.75
N GLY A 207 16.37 15.70 18.89
CA GLY A 207 17.46 16.55 19.36
C GLY A 207 17.73 16.40 20.85
N THR A 208 18.92 16.88 21.24
CA THR A 208 19.45 16.86 22.60
C THR A 208 19.40 18.28 23.17
N LYS A 209 18.96 18.43 24.41
CA LYS A 209 18.98 19.71 25.13
C LYS A 209 20.22 19.79 26.00
N ILE A 210 20.97 20.87 25.87
CA ILE A 210 22.20 21.14 26.60
C ILE A 210 21.98 22.37 27.48
N ARG A 211 22.47 22.34 28.72
CA ARG A 211 22.53 23.50 29.63
C ARG A 211 23.94 24.04 29.63
N GLU A 212 24.11 25.24 29.11
CA GLU A 212 25.37 25.97 29.21
C GLU A 212 25.70 26.33 30.66
N LEU A 213 26.98 26.47 30.97
CA LEU A 213 27.44 26.95 32.28
C LEU A 213 27.01 28.41 32.44
N PRO A 214 26.49 28.82 33.62
CA PRO A 214 26.21 30.23 33.88
C PRO A 214 27.51 31.03 33.75
N ASN A 215 27.57 31.92 32.76
CA ASN A 215 28.65 32.90 32.64
C ASN A 215 28.41 33.99 33.71
N ASN A 216 29.32 34.13 34.67
CA ASN A 216 29.27 35.18 35.70
C ASN A 216 29.99 36.44 35.23
#